data_AF-A0A5P9CUC6-F1
#
_entry.id   AF-A0A5P9CUC6-F1
#
_cell.length_a   1.000
_cell.length_b   1.000
_cell.length_c   1.000
_cell.angle_alpha   90.00
_cell.angle_beta   90.00
_cell.angle_gamma   90.00
#
_symmetry.space_group_name_H-M   'P 1'
#
loop_
_entity.id
_entity.type
_entity.pdbx_description
1 polymer ?
#
loop_
_entity_poly.entity_id
_entity_poly.type
_entity_poly.pdbx_seq_one_letter_code
_entity_poly.pdbx_strand_id
1 'polypeptide(L)'
;MNTDQGSQFTSFAWTDRLRRMGVRISMDGKGRFLDNIFVERLWRTLKYECVYLHAWETGSQARAGVRKWVDFYNQKRPHSALGGKPPAVVYWQRIEQNQPDQQVQRVA
;
A
#
# COMPACT_ATOMS: atom_id res chain seq x y z
N MET A 1 2.44 9.33 -8.37
CA MET A 1 3.24 8.62 -7.37
C MET A 1 3.76 9.63 -6.37
N ASN A 2 3.41 9.46 -5.10
CA ASN A 2 4.04 10.19 -4.00
C ASN A 2 5.16 9.33 -3.42
N THR A 3 6.34 9.91 -3.18
CA THR A 3 7.49 9.24 -2.55
C THR A 3 8.24 10.20 -1.63
N ASP A 4 9.05 9.66 -0.72
CA ASP A 4 10.08 10.46 -0.06
C ASP A 4 11.22 10.83 -1.04
N GLN A 5 12.21 11.57 -0.54
CA GLN A 5 13.40 12.01 -1.30
C GLN A 5 14.60 11.06 -1.13
N GLY A 6 14.36 9.79 -0.82
CA GLY A 6 15.41 8.78 -0.73
C GLY A 6 16.17 8.61 -2.05
N SER A 7 17.43 8.15 -1.96
CA SER A 7 18.31 8.00 -3.13
C SER A 7 17.73 7.09 -4.22
N GLN A 8 16.95 6.07 -3.83
CA GLN A 8 16.28 5.16 -4.76
C GLN A 8 15.19 5.88 -5.57
N PHE A 9 14.35 6.69 -4.92
CA PHE A 9 13.22 7.38 -5.56
C PHE A 9 13.62 8.67 -6.28
N THR A 10 14.80 9.21 -5.96
CA THR A 10 15.40 10.35 -6.69
C THR A 10 16.29 9.90 -7.85
N SER A 11 16.52 8.60 -8.01
CA SER A 11 17.34 8.05 -9.09
C SER A 11 16.73 8.29 -10.48
N PHE A 12 17.60 8.41 -11.49
CA PHE A 12 17.17 8.55 -12.87
C PHE A 12 16.35 7.34 -13.35
N ALA A 13 16.81 6.12 -13.03
CA ALA A 13 16.13 4.89 -13.43
C ALA A 13 14.66 4.84 -12.96
N TRP A 14 14.41 5.30 -11.73
CA TRP A 14 13.05 5.38 -11.18
C TRP A 14 12.21 6.48 -11.84
N THR A 15 12.74 7.70 -11.88
CA THR A 15 11.99 8.87 -12.36
C THR A 15 11.71 8.79 -13.87
N ASP A 16 12.64 8.27 -14.68
CA ASP A 16 12.45 8.05 -16.11
C ASP A 16 11.35 7.02 -16.39
N ARG A 17 11.33 5.91 -15.65
CA ARG A 17 10.28 4.89 -15.78
C ARG A 17 8.88 5.45 -15.52
N LEU A 18 8.72 6.24 -14.45
CA LEU A 18 7.44 6.85 -14.11
C LEU A 18 6.99 7.89 -15.15
N ARG A 19 7.93 8.71 -15.65
CA ARG A 19 7.65 9.68 -16.72
C ARG A 19 7.19 8.99 -18.00
N ARG A 20 7.84 7.90 -18.43
CA ARG A 20 7.41 7.12 -19.60
C ARG A 20 6.02 6.50 -19.44
N MET A 21 5.60 6.20 -18.22
CA MET A 21 4.26 5.71 -17.91
C MET A 21 3.22 6.83 -17.73
N GLY A 22 3.58 8.09 -17.93
CA GLY A 22 2.68 9.24 -17.73
C GLY A 22 2.31 9.47 -16.25
N VAL A 23 3.05 8.90 -15.31
CA VAL A 23 2.74 9.00 -13.88
C VAL A 23 3.29 10.31 -13.33
N ARG A 24 2.42 11.19 -12.82
CA ARG A 24 2.83 12.41 -12.12
C ARG A 24 3.62 12.06 -10.86
N ILE A 25 4.87 12.52 -10.79
CA ILE A 25 5.74 12.34 -9.62
C ILE A 25 5.52 13.53 -8.67
N SER A 26 5.31 13.23 -7.40
CA SER A 26 5.29 14.19 -6.30
C SER A 26 6.22 13.64 -5.23
N MET A 27 7.10 14.48 -4.71
CA MET A 27 7.98 14.10 -3.61
C MET A 27 7.67 14.98 -2.42
N ASP A 28 7.73 14.39 -1.23
CA ASP A 28 7.44 15.12 0.01
C ASP A 28 8.44 16.27 0.18
N GLY A 29 7.96 17.37 0.75
CA GLY A 29 8.84 18.47 1.14
C GLY A 29 9.80 18.02 2.24
N LYS A 30 11.04 18.51 2.22
CA LYS A 30 11.99 18.25 3.33
C LYS A 30 11.34 18.68 4.65
N GLY A 31 11.17 17.75 5.58
CA GLY A 31 10.56 17.99 6.90
C GLY A 31 9.03 17.86 6.97
N ARG A 32 8.33 17.43 5.91
CA ARG A 32 6.87 17.20 5.92
C ARG A 32 6.51 15.74 6.25
N PHE A 33 6.64 15.38 7.53
CA PHE A 33 6.32 14.02 8.01
C PHE A 33 4.85 13.59 7.80
N LEU A 34 3.93 14.55 7.64
CA LEU A 34 2.50 14.27 7.47
C LEU A 34 2.19 13.51 6.18
N ASP A 35 2.98 13.73 5.13
CA ASP A 35 2.75 13.10 3.84
C ASP A 35 3.01 11.57 3.90
N ASN A 36 3.91 11.13 4.80
CA ASN A 36 4.29 9.73 4.98
C ASN A 36 3.58 9.02 6.15
N ILE A 37 2.82 9.74 6.98
CA ILE A 37 2.31 9.24 8.27
C ILE A 37 1.47 7.95 8.16
N PHE A 38 0.70 7.81 7.08
CA PHE A 38 -0.14 6.63 6.86
C PHE A 38 0.71 5.40 6.51
N VAL A 39 1.71 5.59 5.65
CA VAL A 39 2.63 4.54 5.21
C VAL A 39 3.51 4.12 6.39
N GLU A 40 4.01 5.07 7.20
CA GLU A 40 4.77 4.77 8.41
C GLU A 40 3.96 3.97 9.43
N ARG A 41 2.68 4.32 9.61
CA ARG A 41 1.78 3.58 10.50
C ARG A 41 1.57 2.13 10.02
N LEU A 42 1.42 1.92 8.72
CA LEU A 42 1.35 0.58 8.13
C LEU A 42 2.62 -0.21 8.43
N TRP A 43 3.80 0.35 8.12
CA TRP A 43 5.08 -0.32 8.33
C TRP A 43 5.38 -0.61 9.79
N ARG A 44 5.02 0.30 10.70
CA ARG A 44 5.13 0.05 12.14
C ARG A 44 4.30 -1.17 12.51
N THR A 45 3.04 -1.21 12.11
CA THR A 45 2.13 -2.33 12.42
C THR A 45 2.69 -3.65 11.89
N LEU A 46 3.14 -3.69 10.63
CA LEU A 46 3.77 -4.88 10.04
C LEU A 46 5.00 -5.34 10.83
N LYS A 47 5.86 -4.41 11.26
CA LYS A 47 7.08 -4.77 11.98
C LYS A 47 6.76 -5.40 13.33
N TYR A 48 5.86 -4.80 14.10
CA TYR A 48 5.50 -5.28 15.42
C TYR A 48 4.65 -6.55 15.40
N GLU A 49 3.74 -6.70 14.44
CA GLU A 49 2.82 -7.84 14.38
C GLU A 49 3.37 -9.01 13.55
N CYS A 50 4.42 -8.82 12.75
CA CYS A 50 4.99 -9.88 11.91
C CYS A 50 6.51 -9.95 12.03
N VAL A 51 7.25 -8.90 11.66
CA VAL A 51 8.70 -9.04 11.47
C VAL A 51 9.44 -9.34 12.77
N TYR A 52 9.13 -8.63 13.86
CA TYR A 52 9.83 -8.78 15.14
C TYR A 52 9.44 -10.03 15.91
N LEU A 53 8.33 -10.68 15.56
CA LEU A 53 7.87 -11.90 16.22
C LEU A 53 8.51 -13.18 15.66
N HIS A 54 9.27 -13.07 14.57
CA HIS A 54 9.79 -14.23 13.85
C HIS A 54 11.30 -14.11 13.60
N ALA A 55 12.03 -15.16 13.93
CA ALA A 55 13.42 -15.34 13.54
C ALA A 55 13.47 -16.15 12.23
N TRP A 56 13.36 -15.46 11.10
CA TRP A 56 13.40 -16.11 9.78
C TRP A 56 14.82 -16.59 9.45
N GLU A 57 14.95 -17.83 8.98
CA GLU A 57 16.25 -18.38 8.56
C GLU A 57 16.61 -17.95 7.14
N THR A 58 15.60 -17.71 6.30
CA THR A 58 15.79 -17.34 4.89
C THR A 58 14.91 -16.17 4.47
N GLY A 59 15.38 -15.42 3.46
CA GLY A 59 14.58 -14.38 2.84
C GLY A 59 13.29 -14.91 2.20
N SER A 60 13.25 -16.17 1.77
CA SER A 60 12.04 -16.80 1.23
C SER A 60 10.95 -16.97 2.29
N GLN A 61 11.33 -17.41 3.50
CA GLN A 61 10.41 -17.50 4.63
C GLN A 61 9.91 -16.11 5.03
N ALA A 62 10.81 -15.12 5.14
CA ALA A 62 10.42 -13.74 5.45
C ALA A 62 9.43 -13.18 4.42
N ARG A 63 9.65 -13.41 3.12
CA ARG A 63 8.71 -12.99 2.06
C ARG A 63 7.34 -13.68 2.20
N ALA A 64 7.31 -14.97 2.52
CA ALA A 64 6.06 -15.70 2.72
C ALA A 64 5.30 -15.18 3.95
N GLY A 65 5.99 -14.94 5.06
CA GLY A 65 5.40 -14.37 6.28
C GLY A 65 4.81 -12.98 6.04
N VAL A 66 5.59 -12.09 5.40
CA VAL A 66 5.13 -10.75 5.04
C VAL A 66 3.93 -10.80 4.10
N ARG A 67 3.93 -11.67 3.09
CA ARG A 67 2.77 -11.84 2.19
C ARG A 67 1.52 -12.25 2.96
N LYS A 68 1.63 -13.26 3.82
CA LYS A 68 0.51 -13.72 4.65
C LYS A 68 -0.03 -12.61 5.54
N TRP A 69 0.85 -11.79 6.12
CA TRP A 69 0.44 -10.66 6.94
C TRP A 69 -0.26 -9.56 6.11
N VAL A 70 0.25 -9.24 4.92
CA VAL A 70 -0.38 -8.25 4.01
C VAL A 70 -1.76 -8.72 3.56
N ASP A 71 -1.92 -10.01 3.24
CA ASP A 71 -3.21 -10.59 2.88
C ASP A 71 -4.21 -10.49 4.04
N PHE A 72 -3.77 -10.81 5.25
CA PHE A 72 -4.58 -10.61 6.45
C PHE A 72 -4.96 -9.13 6.66
N TYR A 73 -4.00 -8.22 6.58
CA TYR A 73 -4.22 -6.79 6.80
C TYR A 73 -5.25 -6.22 5.83
N ASN A 74 -5.15 -6.57 4.55
CA ASN A 74 -6.06 -6.02 3.53
C ASN A 74 -7.43 -6.70 3.50
N GLN A 75 -7.48 -8.03 3.68
CA GLN A 75 -8.69 -8.81 3.43
C GLN A 75 -9.51 -9.12 4.69
N LYS A 76 -8.88 -9.09 5.87
CA LYS A 76 -9.50 -9.63 7.10
C LYS A 76 -9.44 -8.69 8.30
N ARG A 77 -8.41 -7.85 8.41
CA ARG A 77 -8.21 -6.99 9.58
C ARG A 77 -9.31 -5.93 9.65
N PRO A 78 -10.08 -5.83 10.74
CA PRO A 78 -11.06 -4.76 10.92
C PRO A 78 -10.35 -3.44 11.25
N HIS A 79 -10.79 -2.34 10.65
CA HIS A 79 -10.29 -1.00 10.95
C HIS A 79 -11.43 -0.12 11.49
N SER A 80 -11.26 0.45 12.69
CA SER A 80 -12.25 1.34 13.31
C SER A 80 -12.57 2.56 12.44
N ALA A 81 -11.54 3.16 11.83
CA ALA A 81 -11.69 4.26 10.87
C ALA A 81 -12.49 3.90 9.61
N LEU A 82 -12.69 2.61 9.34
CA LEU A 82 -13.45 2.07 8.21
C LEU A 82 -14.77 1.42 8.67
N GLY A 83 -15.26 1.74 9.88
CA GLY A 83 -16.47 1.14 10.43
C GLY A 83 -16.34 -0.36 10.67
N GLY A 84 -15.15 -0.83 11.02
CA GLY A 84 -14.85 -2.26 11.26
C GLY A 84 -14.61 -3.07 9.98
N LYS A 85 -14.66 -2.46 8.79
CA LYS A 85 -14.42 -3.16 7.52
C LYS A 85 -12.93 -3.32 7.21
N PRO A 86 -12.53 -4.39 6.50
CA PRO A 86 -11.18 -4.51 5.95
C PRO A 86 -10.89 -3.49 4.84
N PRO A 87 -9.63 -3.07 4.66
CA PRO A 87 -9.24 -2.11 3.62
C PRO A 87 -9.67 -2.50 2.21
N ALA A 88 -9.59 -3.79 1.84
CA ALA A 88 -9.98 -4.26 0.52
C ALA A 88 -11.46 -4.03 0.23
N VAL A 89 -12.34 -4.21 1.21
CA VAL A 89 -13.79 -3.99 1.06
C VAL A 89 -14.07 -2.53 0.69
N VAL A 90 -13.45 -1.59 1.40
CA VAL A 90 -13.63 -0.15 1.14
C VAL A 90 -13.03 0.26 -0.19
N TYR A 91 -11.87 -0.32 -0.55
CA TYR A 91 -11.21 -0.05 -1.82
C TYR A 91 -12.09 -0.44 -3.02
N TRP A 92 -12.62 -1.66 -3.03
CA TRP A 92 -13.47 -2.14 -4.12
C TRP A 92 -14.80 -1.38 -4.21
N GLN A 93 -15.44 -1.11 -3.06
CA GLN A 93 -16.65 -0.28 -3.01
C GLN A 93 -16.44 1.10 -3.64
N ARG A 94 -15.28 1.73 -3.37
CA ARG A 94 -14.96 3.04 -3.92
C ARG A 94 -14.67 3.00 -5.43
N ILE A 95 -14.06 1.93 -5.93
CA ILE A 95 -13.85 1.75 -7.37
C ILE A 95 -15.18 1.58 -8.09
N GLU A 96 -16.08 0.74 -7.57
CA GLU A 96 -17.42 0.51 -8.13
C GLU A 96 -18.24 1.80 -8.18
N GLN A 97 -18.20 2.61 -7.13
CA GLN A 97 -18.87 3.93 -7.10
C GLN A 97 -18.31 4.91 -8.15
N ASN A 98 -17.01 4.84 -8.42
CA ASN A 98 -16.34 5.71 -9.38
C ASN A 98 -16.41 5.20 -10.83
N GLN A 99 -16.96 3.99 -11.06
CA GLN A 99 -17.13 3.36 -12.38
C GLN A 99 -18.47 2.62 -12.48
N PRO A 100 -19.62 3.32 -12.50
CA PRO A 100 -20.94 2.68 -12.49
C PRO A 100 -21.22 1.82 -13.74
N ASP A 101 -20.56 2.07 -14.87
CA ASP A 101 -20.88 1.45 -16.17
C ASP A 101 -20.41 -0.01 -16.36
N GLN A 102 -19.62 -0.58 -15.44
CA GLN A 102 -19.19 -2.00 -15.54
C GLN A 102 -20.19 -3.01 -14.94
N GLN A 103 -21.24 -2.56 -14.23
CA GLN A 103 -22.26 -3.47 -13.70
C GLN A 103 -23.27 -3.95 -14.76
N VAL A 104 -23.52 -3.15 -15.82
CA VAL A 104 -24.54 -3.48 -16.84
C VAL A 104 -24.09 -4.62 -17.78
N GLN A 105 -22.79 -4.87 -17.91
CA GLN A 105 -22.26 -5.90 -18.83
C GLN A 105 -22.05 -7.29 -18.21
N ARG A 106 -22.31 -7.48 -16.91
CA ARG A 106 -22.22 -8.80 -16.25
C ARG A 106 -23.53 -9.56 -16.16
N VAL A 107 -24.64 -8.99 -16.65
CA VAL A 107 -26.00 -9.56 -16.57
C VAL A 107 -26.66 -9.71 -17.94
N ALA A 108 -25.88 -9.62 -19.03
CA ALA A 108 -26.32 -9.86 -20.40
C ALA A 108 -25.67 -11.13 -20.97
#